data_AF-A0AA39LEJ5-F1
#
_entry.id   AF-A0AA39LEJ5-F1
#
_cell.length_a   1.000
_cell.length_b   1.000
_cell.length_c   1.000
_cell.angle_alpha   90.00
_cell.angle_beta   90.00
_cell.angle_gamma   90.00
#
_symmetry.space_group_name_H-M   'P 1'
#
loop_
_entity.id
_entity.type
_entity.pdbx_description
1 polymer ?
#
loop_
_entity_poly.entity_id
_entity_poly.type
_entity_poly.pdbx_seq_one_letter_code
_entity_poly.pdbx_strand_id
1 'polypeptide(L)'
;MANNNDLVNARLPDSSTMDSKTTADFHKGQLILARRDDLCVYIQAKIVDVYEHKHGPHYIVNYVNYTEEHNEIVNAEEASRRFVVWTKANLARANALLLMRRAEQKFVLVKDDLRRQLLLSRFADLMDDLASPLK
;
A
#
# COMPACT_ATOMS: atom_id res chain seq x y z
N MET A 1 27.34 -56.95 -19.43
CA MET A 1 28.72 -56.46 -19.30
C MET A 1 28.63 -54.95 -19.16
N ALA A 2 29.04 -54.43 -18.00
CA ALA A 2 29.10 -53.00 -17.72
C ALA A 2 30.29 -52.38 -18.44
N ASN A 3 30.17 -51.12 -18.86
CA ASN A 3 31.33 -50.25 -19.01
C ASN A 3 30.99 -48.85 -18.49
N ASN A 4 31.54 -48.58 -17.31
CA ASN A 4 31.64 -47.26 -16.69
C ASN A 4 32.85 -46.55 -17.29
N ASN A 5 32.65 -45.33 -17.78
CA ASN A 5 33.50 -44.16 -17.51
C ASN A 5 33.13 -43.06 -18.50
N ASP A 6 32.38 -42.08 -18.02
CA ASP A 6 32.58 -40.66 -18.33
C ASP A 6 31.73 -39.84 -17.35
N LEU A 7 32.15 -39.90 -16.09
CA LEU A 7 31.88 -38.83 -15.13
C LEU A 7 32.91 -37.72 -15.42
N VAL A 8 32.41 -36.49 -15.43
CA VAL A 8 33.09 -35.20 -15.20
C VAL A 8 32.83 -34.23 -16.36
N ASN A 9 31.68 -33.55 -16.30
CA ASN A 9 31.68 -32.10 -16.36
C ASN A 9 30.41 -31.55 -15.70
N ALA A 10 30.62 -31.02 -14.51
CA ALA A 10 29.67 -30.25 -13.76
C ALA A 10 29.30 -28.98 -14.54
N ARG A 11 27.99 -28.78 -14.75
CA ARG A 11 27.37 -27.46 -14.78
C ARG A 11 25.95 -27.62 -14.26
N LEU A 12 25.83 -27.50 -12.94
CA LEU A 12 24.58 -27.09 -12.31
C LEU A 12 24.20 -25.75 -12.97
N PRO A 13 22.99 -25.57 -13.52
CA PRO A 13 22.52 -24.23 -13.79
C PRO A 13 22.35 -23.54 -12.43
N ASP A 14 23.08 -22.44 -12.23
CA ASP A 14 22.96 -21.59 -11.05
C ASP A 14 21.48 -21.26 -10.82
N SER A 15 20.90 -21.84 -9.77
CA SER A 15 19.59 -21.47 -9.26
C SER A 15 19.74 -20.16 -8.48
N SER A 16 19.98 -19.07 -9.21
CA SER A 16 19.83 -17.71 -8.71
C SER A 16 18.77 -16.99 -9.52
N THR A 17 17.61 -17.62 -9.70
CA THR A 17 16.36 -16.86 -9.82
C THR A 17 16.04 -16.41 -8.41
N MET A 18 16.70 -15.33 -7.99
CA MET A 18 16.23 -14.55 -6.86
C MET A 18 14.76 -14.27 -7.10
N ASP A 19 13.93 -14.59 -6.11
CA ASP A 19 12.55 -14.17 -6.02
C ASP A 19 12.49 -12.71 -6.46
N SER A 20 11.98 -12.50 -7.68
CA SER A 20 11.60 -11.18 -8.14
C SER A 20 10.46 -10.77 -7.22
N LYS A 21 10.84 -10.12 -6.12
CA LYS A 21 9.98 -9.32 -5.26
C LYS A 21 9.11 -8.55 -6.24
N THR A 22 7.86 -8.97 -6.39
CA THR A 22 6.90 -8.37 -7.30
C THR A 22 6.78 -6.90 -6.91
N THR A 23 7.61 -6.04 -7.51
CA THR A 23 7.30 -4.63 -7.67
C THR A 23 5.99 -4.65 -8.41
N ALA A 24 4.90 -4.36 -7.70
CA ALA A 24 3.59 -4.27 -8.33
C ALA A 24 3.70 -3.14 -9.35
N ASP A 25 3.91 -3.50 -10.61
CA ASP A 25 3.96 -2.54 -11.70
C ASP A 25 2.55 -1.97 -11.85
N PHE A 26 2.40 -0.74 -11.38
CA PHE A 26 1.13 -0.06 -11.49
C PHE A 26 0.93 0.48 -12.91
N HIS A 27 -0.30 0.50 -13.41
CA HIS A 27 -0.58 0.89 -14.79
C HIS A 27 -1.56 2.05 -14.88
N LYS A 28 -1.53 2.75 -16.02
CA LYS A 28 -2.46 3.83 -16.35
C LYS A 28 -3.90 3.37 -16.20
N GLY A 29 -4.70 4.16 -15.50
CA GLY A 29 -6.10 3.89 -15.22
C GLY A 29 -6.35 3.06 -13.96
N GLN A 30 -5.32 2.46 -13.36
CA GLN A 30 -5.45 1.60 -12.19
C GLN A 30 -5.90 2.39 -10.96
N LEU A 31 -6.83 1.81 -10.21
CA LEU A 31 -7.18 2.27 -8.87
C LEU A 31 -6.19 1.73 -7.84
N ILE A 32 -5.73 2.61 -6.97
CA ILE A 32 -4.79 2.30 -5.90
C ILE A 32 -5.25 2.96 -4.59
N LEU A 33 -4.62 2.56 -3.50
CA LEU A 33 -4.62 3.31 -2.26
C LEU A 33 -3.24 3.92 -2.08
N ALA A 34 -3.16 5.24 -2.07
CA ALA A 34 -1.91 5.97 -1.92
C ALA A 34 -1.79 6.53 -0.50
N ARG A 35 -0.66 6.27 0.15
CA ARG A 35 -0.33 6.83 1.45
C ARG A 35 -0.01 8.31 1.33
N ARG A 36 -0.68 9.10 2.17
CA ARG A 36 -0.44 10.52 2.40
C ARG A 36 0.31 10.66 3.72
N ASP A 37 1.59 11.00 3.66
CA ASP A 37 2.46 11.02 4.84
C ASP A 37 2.10 12.14 5.83
N ASP A 38 1.61 13.27 5.32
CA ASP A 38 1.09 14.38 6.12
C ASP A 38 -0.11 13.98 6.99
N LEU A 39 -0.89 13.02 6.53
CA LEU A 39 -2.10 12.55 7.21
C LEU A 39 -1.92 11.18 7.88
N CYS A 40 -0.83 10.47 7.56
CA CYS A 40 -0.60 9.08 7.97
C CYS A 40 -1.80 8.16 7.65
N VAL A 41 -2.46 8.39 6.51
CA VAL A 41 -3.61 7.61 6.04
C VAL A 41 -3.42 7.19 4.58
N TYR A 42 -4.15 6.16 4.18
CA TYR A 42 -4.28 5.77 2.78
C TYR A 42 -5.54 6.41 2.20
N ILE A 43 -5.40 7.02 1.03
CA ILE A 43 -6.51 7.63 0.29
C ILE A 43 -6.66 6.92 -1.04
N GLN A 44 -7.91 6.70 -1.46
CA GLN A 44 -8.18 6.16 -2.78
C GLN A 44 -7.71 7.12 -3.87
N ALA A 45 -6.95 6.59 -4.82
CA ALA A 45 -6.39 7.36 -5.92
C ALA A 45 -6.41 6.55 -7.22
N LYS A 46 -6.22 7.25 -8.34
CA LYS A 46 -6.14 6.68 -9.68
C LYS A 46 -4.84 7.10 -10.34
N ILE A 47 -4.19 6.17 -11.01
CA ILE A 47 -3.03 6.49 -11.86
C ILE A 47 -3.58 7.06 -13.15
N VAL A 48 -3.34 8.34 -13.37
CA VAL A 48 -3.77 9.08 -14.55
C VAL A 48 -2.84 8.78 -15.71
N ASP A 49 -1.54 8.71 -15.46
CA ASP A 49 -0.55 8.41 -16.48
C ASP A 49 0.71 7.75 -15.90
N VAL A 50 1.46 7.07 -16.76
CA VAL A 50 2.76 6.49 -16.45
C VAL A 50 3.71 6.85 -17.58
N TYR A 51 4.87 7.40 -17.24
CA TYR A 51 5.92 7.71 -18.22
C TYR A 51 7.27 7.23 -17.72
N GLU A 52 8.13 6.86 -18.66
CA GLU A 52 9.48 6.41 -18.35
C GLU A 52 10.44 7.58 -18.16
N HIS A 53 11.30 7.45 -17.16
CA HIS A 53 12.36 8.41 -16.86
C HIS A 53 13.69 7.67 -16.71
N LYS A 54 14.82 8.41 -16.72
CA LYS A 54 16.17 7.86 -16.60
C LYS A 54 16.41 6.97 -15.37
N HIS A 55 15.54 7.08 -14.36
CA HIS A 55 15.62 6.36 -13.09
C HIS A 55 14.42 5.41 -12.86
N GLY A 56 13.69 5.07 -13.92
CA GLY A 56 12.51 4.20 -13.88
C GLY A 56 11.19 4.95 -14.02
N PRO A 57 10.06 4.23 -13.88
CA PRO A 57 8.74 4.78 -14.16
C PRO A 57 8.34 5.84 -13.15
N HIS A 58 7.64 6.85 -13.64
CA HIS A 58 6.97 7.86 -12.84
C HIS A 58 5.47 7.79 -13.07
N TYR A 59 4.72 7.95 -11.98
CA TYR A 59 3.27 7.81 -11.93
C TYR A 59 2.64 9.16 -11.66
N ILE A 60 1.72 9.59 -12.52
CA ILE A 60 0.86 10.74 -12.25
C ILE A 60 -0.38 10.21 -11.52
N VAL A 61 -0.58 10.66 -10.29
CA VAL A 61 -1.62 10.16 -9.38
C VAL A 61 -2.63 11.26 -9.10
N ASN A 62 -3.91 10.96 -9.30
CA ASN A 62 -5.02 11.80 -8.89
C ASN A 62 -5.76 11.15 -7.72
N TYR A 63 -5.93 11.89 -6.63
CA TYR A 63 -6.69 11.44 -5.47
C TYR A 63 -8.19 11.61 -5.72
N VAL A 64 -8.99 10.61 -5.36
CA VAL A 64 -10.45 10.68 -5.56
C VAL A 64 -11.03 11.83 -4.74
N ASN A 65 -11.86 12.66 -5.39
CA ASN A 65 -12.44 13.91 -4.88
C ASN A 65 -11.47 15.11 -4.77
N TYR A 66 -10.26 15.00 -5.31
CA TYR A 66 -9.36 16.12 -5.48
C TYR A 66 -9.39 16.58 -6.94
N THR A 67 -9.21 17.89 -7.17
CA THR A 67 -9.08 18.43 -8.53
C THR A 67 -7.75 17.99 -9.16
N GLU A 68 -7.68 18.02 -10.50
CA GLU A 68 -6.46 17.65 -11.24
C GLU A 68 -5.25 18.53 -10.91
N GLU A 69 -5.48 19.74 -10.40
CA GLU A 69 -4.42 20.64 -9.91
C GLU A 69 -3.64 20.04 -8.73
N HIS A 70 -4.22 19.06 -8.02
CA HIS A 70 -3.60 18.35 -6.90
C HIS A 70 -2.97 17.02 -7.33
N ASN A 71 -2.78 16.81 -8.64
CA ASN A 71 -2.10 15.63 -9.13
C ASN A 71 -0.66 15.60 -8.61
N GLU A 72 -0.24 14.41 -8.21
CA GLU A 72 1.08 14.18 -7.65
C GLU A 72 1.90 13.32 -8.61
N ILE A 73 3.17 13.64 -8.78
CA ILE A 73 4.13 12.82 -9.52
C ILE A 73 4.91 12.00 -8.51
N VAL A 74 4.83 10.69 -8.65
CA VAL A 74 5.46 9.73 -7.73
C VAL A 74 6.42 8.85 -8.52
N ASN A 75 7.67 8.76 -8.10
CA ASN A 75 8.65 7.87 -8.73
C ASN A 75 8.47 6.41 -8.30
N ALA A 76 9.17 5.48 -8.96
CA ALA A 76 9.10 4.05 -8.67
C ALA A 76 9.43 3.68 -7.21
N GLU A 77 10.44 4.31 -6.61
CA GLU A 77 10.84 4.04 -5.23
C GLU A 77 9.73 4.44 -4.24
N GLU A 78 9.18 5.65 -4.39
CA GLU A 78 8.08 6.13 -3.56
C GLU A 78 6.81 5.32 -3.78
N ALA A 79 6.48 4.98 -5.03
CA ALA A 79 5.32 4.16 -5.37
C ALA A 79 5.36 2.81 -4.64
N SER A 80 6.54 2.16 -4.60
CA SER A 80 6.72 0.89 -3.91
C SER A 80 6.44 0.95 -2.40
N ARG A 81 6.60 2.13 -1.78
CA ARG A 81 6.39 2.36 -0.34
C ARG A 81 5.01 2.93 -0.03
N ARG A 82 4.45 3.73 -0.94
CA ARG A 82 3.23 4.51 -0.73
C ARG A 82 1.99 3.85 -1.30
N PHE A 83 2.12 3.03 -2.34
CA PHE A 83 0.96 2.48 -3.04
C PHE A 83 0.63 1.08 -2.55
N VAL A 84 -0.65 0.86 -2.34
CA VAL A 84 -1.23 -0.44 -2.04
C VAL A 84 -2.30 -0.73 -3.09
N VAL A 85 -2.35 -1.98 -3.55
CA VAL A 85 -3.37 -2.42 -4.51
C VAL A 85 -4.76 -2.15 -3.95
N TRP A 86 -5.62 -1.56 -4.76
CA TRP A 86 -7.00 -1.33 -4.39
C TRP A 86 -7.74 -2.66 -4.26
N THR A 87 -8.26 -2.93 -3.07
CA THR A 87 -9.18 -4.03 -2.78
C THR A 87 -10.25 -3.52 -1.83
N LYS A 88 -11.43 -4.15 -1.82
CA LYS A 88 -12.51 -3.78 -0.88
C LYS A 88 -12.03 -3.83 0.59
N ALA A 89 -11.23 -4.84 0.94
CA ALA A 89 -10.67 -4.99 2.29
C ALA A 89 -9.68 -3.88 2.63
N ASN A 90 -8.75 -3.54 1.72
CA ASN A 90 -7.79 -2.46 1.95
C ASN A 90 -8.50 -1.09 2.06
N LEU A 91 -9.53 -0.86 1.24
CA LEU A 91 -10.32 0.36 1.28
C LEU A 91 -11.06 0.50 2.61
N ALA A 92 -11.66 -0.58 3.11
CA ALA A 92 -12.33 -0.58 4.41
C ALA A 92 -11.34 -0.23 5.55
N ARG A 93 -10.16 -0.85 5.55
CA ARG A 93 -9.09 -0.53 6.51
C ARG A 93 -8.63 0.92 6.43
N ALA A 94 -8.41 1.44 5.23
CA ALA A 94 -8.02 2.82 5.00
C ALA A 94 -9.07 3.83 5.50
N ASN A 95 -10.35 3.57 5.19
CA ASN A 95 -11.46 4.41 5.64
C ASN A 95 -11.61 4.40 7.17
N ALA A 96 -11.42 3.25 7.80
CA ALA A 96 -11.48 3.15 9.25
C ALA A 96 -10.34 3.93 9.94
N LEU A 97 -9.11 3.84 9.41
CA LEU A 97 -7.98 4.63 9.90
C LEU A 97 -8.22 6.14 9.73
N LEU A 98 -8.79 6.55 8.59
CA LEU A 98 -9.17 7.95 8.34
C LEU A 98 -10.22 8.45 9.34
N LEU A 99 -11.23 7.62 9.65
CA LEU A 99 -12.25 7.94 10.64
C LEU A 99 -11.63 8.09 12.03
N MET A 100 -10.72 7.21 12.43
CA MET A 100 -9.97 7.31 13.69
C MET A 100 -9.18 8.60 13.79
N ARG A 101 -8.41 8.97 12.76
CA ARG A 101 -7.64 10.23 12.75
C ARG A 101 -8.53 11.46 12.85
N ARG A 102 -9.67 11.48 12.14
CA ARG A 102 -10.64 12.58 12.22
C ARG A 102 -11.31 12.65 13.59
N ALA A 103 -11.58 11.50 14.20
CA ALA A 103 -12.04 11.40 15.58
C ALA A 103 -10.99 12.02 16.51
N GLU A 104 -9.75 11.53 16.51
CA GLU A 104 -8.63 12.03 17.33
C GLU A 104 -8.48 13.55 17.22
N GLN A 105 -8.42 14.11 16.02
CA GLN A 105 -8.30 15.57 15.81
C GLN A 105 -9.45 16.35 16.44
N LYS A 106 -10.69 15.85 16.31
CA LYS A 106 -11.87 16.47 16.95
C LYS A 106 -11.89 16.26 18.47
N PHE A 107 -11.27 15.20 18.99
CA PHE A 107 -11.24 14.87 20.41
C PHE A 107 -10.08 15.54 21.17
N VAL A 108 -8.96 15.86 20.51
CA VAL A 108 -7.89 16.70 21.09
C VAL A 108 -8.45 18.06 21.55
N LEU A 109 -9.51 18.54 20.90
CA LEU A 109 -10.24 19.75 21.28
C LEU A 109 -11.16 19.57 22.51
N VAL A 110 -11.36 18.35 23.02
CA VAL A 110 -12.35 18.01 24.06
C VAL A 110 -11.79 16.94 25.02
N LYS A 111 -10.62 17.20 25.60
CA LYS A 111 -9.86 16.23 26.44
C LYS A 111 -10.60 15.73 27.70
N ASP A 112 -11.62 16.44 28.17
CA ASP A 112 -12.26 16.19 29.48
C ASP A 112 -13.57 15.39 29.43
N ASP A 113 -13.98 14.85 28.27
CA ASP A 113 -15.24 14.10 28.16
C ASP A 113 -15.04 12.57 28.24
N LEU A 114 -15.32 12.02 29.44
CA LEU A 114 -15.24 10.60 29.78
C LEU A 114 -16.08 9.70 28.86
N ARG A 115 -17.23 10.18 28.38
CA ARG A 115 -18.13 9.40 27.51
C ARG A 115 -17.49 9.12 26.15
N ARG A 116 -16.65 10.05 25.68
CA ARG A 116 -15.93 9.94 24.40
C ARG A 116 -14.68 9.07 24.49
N GLN A 117 -13.99 9.05 25.64
CA GLN A 117 -12.89 8.10 25.89
C GLN A 117 -13.38 6.64 25.84
N LEU A 118 -14.58 6.38 26.39
CA LEU A 118 -15.21 5.06 26.33
C LEU A 118 -15.65 4.65 24.92
N LEU A 119 -16.00 5.62 24.07
CA LEU A 119 -16.33 5.35 22.67
C LEU A 119 -15.07 4.96 21.87
N LEU A 120 -13.94 5.61 22.16
CA LEU A 120 -12.65 5.32 21.53
C LEU A 120 -12.13 3.93 21.87
N SER A 121 -12.25 3.48 23.13
CA SER A 121 -11.85 2.13 23.51
C SER A 121 -12.67 1.07 22.77
N ARG A 122 -13.99 1.27 22.66
CA ARG A 122 -14.87 0.37 21.90
C ARG A 122 -14.60 0.36 20.40
N PHE A 123 -14.20 1.50 19.83
CA PHE A 123 -13.80 1.57 18.43
C PHE A 123 -12.43 0.93 18.18
N ALA A 124 -11.50 1.03 19.12
CA ALA A 124 -10.21 0.34 19.04
C ALA A 124 -10.41 -1.18 19.09
N ASP A 125 -11.24 -1.69 20.02
CA ASP A 125 -11.61 -3.10 20.10
C ASP A 125 -12.18 -3.61 18.76
N LEU A 126 -13.11 -2.84 18.15
CA LEU A 126 -13.71 -3.17 16.85
C LEU A 126 -12.67 -3.23 15.72
N MET A 127 -11.65 -2.37 15.78
CA MET A 127 -10.61 -2.32 14.76
C MET A 127 -9.59 -3.44 14.88
N ASP A 128 -9.28 -3.88 16.11
CA ASP A 128 -8.49 -5.08 16.33
C ASP A 128 -9.21 -6.31 15.78
N ASP A 129 -10.52 -6.39 15.95
CA ASP A 129 -11.34 -7.46 15.36
C ASP A 129 -11.34 -7.43 13.82
N LEU A 130 -11.34 -6.25 13.21
CA LEU A 130 -11.27 -6.06 11.76
C LEU A 130 -9.86 -6.25 11.16
N ALA A 131 -8.82 -6.02 11.96
CA ALA A 131 -7.42 -6.22 11.59
C ALA A 131 -6.97 -7.67 11.78
N SER A 132 -7.68 -8.45 12.60
CA SER A 132 -7.49 -9.89 12.74
C SER A 132 -7.65 -10.58 11.38
N PRO A 133 -6.64 -11.34 10.91
CA PRO A 133 -6.79 -12.12 9.69
C PRO A 133 -7.92 -13.12 9.91
N LEU A 134 -8.94 -13.06 9.06
CA LEU A 134 -10.07 -14.00 9.04
C LEU A 134 -9.51 -15.43 9.21
N LYS A 135 -9.84 -16.08 10.33
CA LYS A 135 -9.64 -17.53 10.51
C LYS A 135 -10.53 -18.31 9.55
#